data_AF-W2SS69-F1
#
_entry.id   AF-W2SS69-F1
#
_cell.length_a   1.000
_cell.length_b   1.000
_cell.length_c   1.000
_cell.angle_alpha   90.00
_cell.angle_beta   90.00
_cell.angle_gamma   90.00
#
_symmetry.space_group_name_H-M   'P 1'
#
loop_
_entity.id
_entity.type
_entity.pdbx_description
1 polymer ?
#
loop_
_entity_poly.entity_id
_entity_poly.type
_entity_poly.pdbx_seq_one_letter_code
_entity_poly.pdbx_strand_id
1 'polypeptide(L)'
;MLRTKAKRQCITSTDVAVNAFLFSTETPACCPMLSQTALPRRAPSTTTFQQCSILRRVSSNCPSDGFVFCDAAPETNPTTMQIEFFNSTGNVVRTVQKSGTTLTVRVFCKNGIWWTTTATNTTTNAPINSVSCSQSGSAGTDYGYVIGTAVE
;
A
#
# COMPACT_ATOMS: atom_id res chain seq x y z
N MET A 1 -44.02 25.14 -29.04
CA MET A 1 -44.81 25.46 -27.83
C MET A 1 -45.80 24.33 -27.57
N LEU A 2 -45.79 23.83 -26.33
CA LEU A 2 -46.68 22.86 -25.67
C LEU A 2 -47.59 21.95 -26.53
N ARG A 3 -47.36 20.64 -26.43
CA ARG A 3 -48.43 19.65 -26.49
C ARG A 3 -48.40 18.82 -25.21
N THR A 4 -49.36 19.08 -24.32
CA THR A 4 -49.68 18.20 -23.20
C THR A 4 -51.06 17.59 -23.46
N LYS A 5 -51.15 16.26 -23.34
CA LYS A 5 -52.14 15.51 -22.55
C LYS A 5 -52.25 14.07 -23.10
N ALA A 6 -51.51 13.15 -22.48
CA ALA A 6 -51.78 11.73 -22.58
C ALA A 6 -53.04 11.38 -21.77
N LYS A 7 -53.87 10.49 -22.32
CA LYS A 7 -55.14 10.02 -21.75
C LYS A 7 -54.98 8.53 -21.41
N ARG A 8 -55.64 8.11 -20.31
CA ARG A 8 -56.05 6.73 -19.92
C ARG A 8 -54.96 5.81 -19.36
N GLN A 9 -55.23 4.89 -18.43
CA GLN A 9 -56.35 4.62 -17.49
C GLN A 9 -55.85 3.53 -16.52
N CYS A 10 -56.50 3.42 -15.36
CA CYS A 10 -56.13 2.69 -14.15
C CYS A 10 -55.75 1.20 -14.30
N ILE A 11 -54.75 0.76 -13.52
CA ILE A 11 -54.60 -0.62 -13.05
C ILE A 11 -54.61 -0.61 -11.51
N THR A 12 -55.40 -1.51 -10.94
CA THR A 12 -55.64 -1.73 -9.51
C THR A 12 -54.58 -2.65 -8.89
N SER A 13 -54.06 -2.23 -7.73
CA SER A 13 -53.60 -3.03 -6.58
C SER A 13 -52.69 -4.25 -6.82
N THR A 14 -51.39 -4.09 -6.55
CA THR A 14 -50.74 -4.49 -5.28
C THR A 14 -49.33 -3.88 -5.27
N ASP A 15 -48.96 -3.22 -4.17
CA ASP A 15 -47.63 -2.63 -3.98
C ASP A 15 -46.54 -3.71 -4.06
N VAL A 16 -45.88 -3.83 -5.22
CA VAL A 16 -44.52 -4.36 -5.28
C VAL A 16 -43.62 -3.15 -5.39
N ALA A 17 -43.08 -2.71 -4.25
CA ALA A 17 -41.94 -1.81 -4.25
C ALA A 17 -40.79 -2.53 -4.95
N VAL A 18 -40.61 -2.27 -6.25
CA VAL A 18 -39.40 -2.64 -6.95
C VAL A 18 -38.33 -1.73 -6.38
N ASN A 19 -37.62 -2.21 -5.35
CA ASN A 19 -36.42 -1.57 -4.83
C ASN A 19 -35.50 -1.36 -6.03
N ALA A 20 -35.41 -0.11 -6.50
CA ALA A 20 -34.43 0.30 -7.47
C ALA A 20 -33.07 0.13 -6.79
N PHE A 21 -32.45 -1.03 -7.01
CA PHE A 21 -31.10 -1.31 -6.57
C PHE A 21 -30.19 -0.39 -7.39
N LEU A 22 -29.83 0.75 -6.80
CA LEU A 22 -28.81 1.63 -7.36
C LEU A 22 -27.48 0.88 -7.28
N PHE A 23 -27.09 0.22 -8.37
CA PHE A 23 -25.71 -0.25 -8.50
C PHE A 23 -24.83 0.98 -8.72
N SER A 24 -24.21 1.46 -7.63
CA SER A 24 -23.07 2.36 -7.73
C SER A 24 -21.92 1.57 -8.33
N THR A 25 -21.57 1.85 -9.59
CA THR A 25 -20.32 1.39 -10.19
C THR A 25 -19.20 2.27 -9.63
N GLU A 26 -18.78 2.00 -8.39
CA GLU A 26 -17.58 2.63 -7.84
C GLU A 26 -16.40 2.16 -8.70
N THR A 27 -15.88 3.04 -9.56
CA THR A 27 -14.57 2.82 -10.19
C THR A 27 -13.57 2.60 -9.05
N PRO A 28 -12.89 1.45 -8.96
CA PRO A 28 -11.97 1.19 -7.87
C PRO A 28 -10.95 2.32 -7.83
N ALA A 29 -10.95 3.10 -6.73
CA ALA A 29 -10.03 4.21 -6.60
C ALA A 29 -8.59 3.67 -6.64
N CYS A 30 -7.88 4.03 -7.71
CA CYS A 30 -6.48 3.67 -7.92
C CYS A 30 -5.61 4.23 -6.81
N CYS A 31 -4.63 3.46 -6.33
CA CYS A 31 -3.62 3.99 -5.42
C CYS A 31 -2.60 4.82 -6.20
N PRO A 32 -1.99 5.84 -5.56
CA PRO A 32 -0.82 6.49 -6.14
C PRO A 32 0.28 5.45 -6.35
N MET A 33 1.01 5.57 -7.47
CA MET A 33 2.15 4.71 -7.75
C MET A 33 3.16 4.80 -6.61
N LEU A 34 3.64 3.65 -6.12
CA LEU A 34 4.66 3.59 -5.08
C LEU A 34 5.93 4.30 -5.54
N SER A 35 6.45 5.17 -4.69
CA SER A 35 7.58 6.04 -5.03
C SER A 35 8.28 6.53 -3.75
N GLN A 36 9.22 7.45 -3.87
CA GLN A 36 9.83 8.05 -2.68
C GLN A 36 8.85 8.95 -1.89
N THR A 37 7.84 9.51 -2.57
CA THR A 37 6.81 10.36 -1.95
C THR A 37 5.54 9.59 -1.59
N ALA A 38 5.24 8.50 -2.31
CA ALA A 38 4.19 7.56 -1.96
C ALA A 38 4.74 6.40 -1.11
N LEU A 39 4.46 6.44 0.20
CA LEU A 39 5.13 5.67 1.27
C LEU A 39 6.57 6.14 1.55
N PRO A 40 6.75 7.38 2.02
CA PRO A 40 8.08 7.90 2.37
C PRO A 40 8.82 7.00 3.36
N ARG A 41 10.16 7.01 3.23
CA ARG A 41 11.03 6.34 4.19
C ARG A 41 10.96 7.09 5.53
N ARG A 42 10.99 6.36 6.63
CA ARG A 42 11.15 6.91 7.98
C ARG A 42 12.02 6.01 8.85
N ALA A 43 12.52 6.57 9.95
CA ALA A 43 13.30 5.84 10.95
C ALA A 43 12.55 4.61 11.48
N PRO A 44 13.27 3.52 11.80
CA PRO A 44 12.68 2.38 12.49
C PRO A 44 12.17 2.78 13.88
N SER A 45 11.25 1.99 14.42
CA SER A 45 10.66 2.25 15.74
C SER A 45 11.66 2.08 16.89
N THR A 46 12.75 1.33 16.66
CA THR A 46 13.81 1.08 17.64
C THR A 46 15.18 1.44 17.09
N THR A 47 16.11 1.76 17.99
CA THR A 47 17.51 2.10 17.65
C THR A 47 18.40 0.88 17.45
N THR A 48 17.93 -0.32 17.81
CA THR A 48 18.62 -1.59 17.53
C THR A 48 18.68 -1.93 16.04
N PHE A 49 17.80 -1.32 15.25
CA PHE A 49 17.85 -1.39 13.80
C PHE A 49 18.27 -0.03 13.24
N GLN A 50 19.18 -0.05 12.28
CA GLN A 50 19.76 1.12 11.66
C GLN A 50 19.34 1.17 10.19
N GLN A 51 19.21 2.37 9.63
CA GLN A 51 18.73 2.55 8.25
C GLN A 51 19.80 2.27 7.17
N CYS A 52 20.85 1.52 7.49
CA CYS A 52 21.95 1.09 6.62
C CYS A 52 21.52 0.08 5.54
N SER A 53 20.45 0.36 4.81
CA SER A 53 19.78 -0.55 3.89
C SER A 53 19.16 0.19 2.71
N ILE A 54 18.84 -0.56 1.65
CA ILE A 54 18.25 -0.07 0.40
C ILE A 54 16.75 -0.35 0.43
N LEU A 55 15.95 0.72 0.34
CA LEU A 55 14.50 0.63 0.23
C LEU A 55 14.04 0.81 -1.20
N ARG A 56 13.47 -0.23 -1.79
CA ARG A 56 12.85 -0.18 -3.13
C ARG A 56 11.35 -0.43 -3.02
N ARG A 57 10.60 0.22 -3.90
CA ARG A 57 9.15 0.08 -3.99
C ARG A 57 8.78 -0.04 -5.46
N VAL A 58 7.86 -0.95 -5.76
CA VAL A 58 7.45 -1.20 -7.14
C VAL A 58 5.93 -1.39 -7.17
N SER A 59 5.28 -0.66 -8.06
CA SER A 59 3.87 -0.84 -8.42
C SER A 59 3.64 -0.40 -9.88
N SER A 60 2.49 -0.74 -10.45
CA SER A 60 2.06 -0.31 -11.79
C SER A 60 1.18 0.95 -11.77
N ASN A 61 0.65 1.36 -12.93
CA ASN A 61 -0.33 2.44 -13.07
C ASN A 61 -1.73 1.92 -12.70
N CYS A 62 -2.40 2.56 -11.73
CA CYS A 62 -3.61 2.05 -11.07
C CYS A 62 -3.44 0.64 -10.44
N PRO A 63 -2.48 0.48 -9.52
CA PRO A 63 -2.10 -0.83 -9.04
C PRO A 63 -3.13 -1.38 -8.07
N SER A 64 -3.48 -2.66 -8.23
CA SER A 64 -4.14 -3.43 -7.17
C SER A 64 -3.13 -3.89 -6.12
N ASP A 65 -1.86 -4.02 -6.51
CA ASP A 65 -0.77 -4.56 -5.70
C ASP A 65 0.54 -3.83 -5.91
N GLY A 66 1.40 -3.89 -4.89
CA GLY A 66 2.75 -3.38 -4.92
C GLY A 66 3.67 -4.23 -4.05
N PHE A 67 4.97 -4.04 -4.23
CA PHE A 67 5.98 -4.71 -3.45
C PHE A 67 6.93 -3.70 -2.84
N VAL A 68 7.28 -3.94 -1.58
CA VAL A 68 8.30 -3.20 -0.85
C VAL A 68 9.44 -4.16 -0.58
N PHE A 69 10.63 -3.75 -1.01
CA PHE A 69 11.87 -4.50 -0.82
C PHE A 69 12.76 -3.74 0.14
N CYS A 70 13.44 -4.51 0.99
CA CYS A 70 14.48 -4.00 1.86
C CYS A 70 15.71 -4.89 1.69
N ASP A 71 16.74 -4.35 1.05
CA ASP A 71 17.99 -5.05 0.83
C ASP A 71 19.06 -4.50 1.77
N ALA A 72 20.02 -5.35 2.14
CA ALA A 72 21.22 -4.93 2.83
C ALA A 72 21.96 -3.87 2.00
N ALA A 73 22.51 -2.85 2.65
CA ALA A 73 23.37 -1.90 1.94
C ALA A 73 24.65 -2.60 1.45
N PRO A 74 25.29 -2.09 0.38
CA PRO A 74 26.60 -2.56 -0.04
C PRO A 74 27.58 -2.55 1.14
N GLU A 75 28.49 -3.53 1.16
CA GLU A 75 29.53 -3.67 2.18
C GLU A 75 29.02 -3.90 3.62
N THR A 76 27.73 -4.19 3.78
CA THR A 76 27.16 -4.61 5.06
C THR A 76 26.87 -6.10 5.11
N ASN A 77 26.94 -6.68 6.30
CA ASN A 77 26.61 -8.08 6.55
C ASN A 77 25.63 -8.20 7.73
N PRO A 78 24.35 -7.85 7.52
CA PRO A 78 23.39 -7.77 8.61
C PRO A 78 23.01 -9.16 9.13
N THR A 79 22.78 -9.26 10.44
CA THR A 79 22.23 -10.47 11.06
C THR A 79 20.74 -10.59 10.77
N THR A 80 20.03 -9.46 10.81
CA THR A 80 18.59 -9.38 10.64
C THR A 80 18.22 -8.16 9.82
N MET A 81 17.39 -8.35 8.81
CA MET A 81 16.71 -7.29 8.07
C MET A 81 15.33 -7.04 8.69
N GLN A 82 14.84 -5.80 8.58
CA GLN A 82 13.52 -5.39 9.06
C GLN A 82 12.81 -4.46 8.07
N ILE A 83 11.53 -4.75 7.84
CA ILE A 83 10.57 -3.79 7.27
C ILE A 83 9.53 -3.47 8.33
N GLU A 84 9.28 -2.19 8.56
CA GLU A 84 8.13 -1.72 9.35
C GLU A 84 7.23 -0.85 8.51
N PHE A 85 5.92 -1.10 8.62
CA PHE A 85 4.90 -0.25 8.05
C PHE A 85 4.24 0.57 9.13
N PHE A 86 4.01 1.85 8.85
CA PHE A 86 3.42 2.77 9.81
C PHE A 86 2.13 3.38 9.26
N ASN A 87 1.14 3.57 10.12
CA ASN A 87 -0.07 4.32 9.77
C ASN A 87 0.17 5.85 9.79
N SER A 88 -0.88 6.62 9.49
CA SER A 88 -0.84 8.08 9.46
C SER A 88 -0.56 8.74 10.82
N THR A 89 -0.86 8.06 11.93
CA THR A 89 -0.51 8.51 13.29
C THR A 89 0.94 8.21 13.64
N GLY A 90 1.62 7.42 12.81
CA GLY A 90 3.00 7.05 12.98
C GLY A 90 3.24 5.80 13.84
N ASN A 91 2.18 5.04 14.16
CA ASN A 91 2.26 3.76 14.85
C ASN A 91 2.62 2.63 13.87
N VAL A 92 3.41 1.67 14.33
CA VAL A 92 3.72 0.45 13.57
C VAL A 92 2.46 -0.40 13.43
N VAL A 93 2.10 -0.75 12.20
CA VAL A 93 0.96 -1.64 11.89
C VAL A 93 1.38 -3.03 11.41
N ARG A 94 2.65 -3.18 11.02
CA ARG A 94 3.27 -4.47 10.73
C ARG A 94 4.79 -4.35 10.81
N THR A 95 5.40 -5.36 11.40
CA THR A 95 6.84 -5.60 11.37
C THR A 95 7.10 -6.93 10.68
N VAL A 96 8.07 -6.95 9.77
CA VAL A 96 8.59 -8.17 9.15
C VAL A 96 10.09 -8.20 9.38
N GLN A 97 10.58 -9.28 9.98
CA GLN A 97 12.00 -9.49 10.22
C GLN A 97 12.40 -10.86 9.71
N LYS A 98 13.61 -10.96 9.17
CA LYS A 98 14.23 -12.23 8.79
C LYS A 98 15.74 -12.08 8.74
N SER A 99 16.46 -13.18 8.95
CA SER A 99 17.86 -13.28 8.57
C SER A 99 18.03 -13.31 7.04
N GLY A 100 19.24 -13.02 6.58
CA GLY A 100 19.59 -12.86 5.17
C GLY A 100 19.67 -11.39 4.78
N THR A 101 19.83 -11.12 3.49
CA THR A 101 20.16 -9.78 2.96
C THR A 101 19.00 -9.10 2.23
N THR A 102 17.86 -9.78 2.05
CA THR A 102 16.70 -9.21 1.36
C THR A 102 15.39 -9.62 2.05
N LEU A 103 14.51 -8.63 2.23
CA LEU A 103 13.11 -8.81 2.57
C LEU A 103 12.22 -8.28 1.45
N THR A 104 11.11 -8.97 1.24
CA THR A 104 10.08 -8.54 0.30
C THR A 104 8.72 -8.66 0.97
N VAL A 105 7.91 -7.60 0.91
CA VAL A 105 6.54 -7.59 1.42
C VAL A 105 5.60 -7.10 0.33
N ARG A 106 4.53 -7.86 0.08
CA ARG A 106 3.40 -7.43 -0.74
C ARG A 106 2.54 -6.44 0.04
N VAL A 107 2.21 -5.33 -0.59
CA VAL A 107 1.18 -4.37 -0.17
C VAL A 107 0.09 -4.37 -1.24
N PHE A 108 -1.13 -3.99 -0.88
CA PHE A 108 -2.24 -3.99 -1.81
C PHE A 108 -3.02 -2.69 -1.69
N CYS A 109 -3.63 -2.31 -2.81
CA CYS A 109 -4.42 -1.11 -2.90
C CYS A 109 -5.87 -1.39 -2.53
N LYS A 110 -6.45 -0.51 -1.72
CA LYS A 110 -7.89 -0.49 -1.45
C LYS A 110 -8.34 0.95 -1.29
N ASN A 111 -9.29 1.35 -2.13
CA ASN A 111 -9.92 2.68 -2.12
C ASN A 111 -8.89 3.82 -2.14
N GLY A 112 -7.89 3.73 -3.04
CA GLY A 112 -6.84 4.75 -3.20
C GLY A 112 -5.77 4.78 -2.10
N ILE A 113 -5.87 3.89 -1.10
CA ILE A 113 -4.95 3.81 0.03
C ILE A 113 -4.18 2.49 -0.06
N TRP A 114 -2.89 2.53 0.28
CA TRP A 114 -2.08 1.33 0.40
C TRP A 114 -2.34 0.64 1.72
N TRP A 115 -2.39 -0.70 1.71
CA TRP A 115 -2.64 -1.54 2.88
C TRP A 115 -1.62 -2.69 2.95
N THR A 116 -1.45 -3.19 4.16
CA THR A 116 -0.73 -4.44 4.43
C THR A 116 -1.54 -5.29 5.40
N THR A 117 -1.35 -6.60 5.38
CA THR A 117 -1.87 -7.46 6.47
C THR A 117 -1.16 -7.08 7.77
N THR A 118 -1.80 -7.23 8.92
CA THR A 118 -1.16 -6.88 10.21
C THR A 118 -0.18 -7.96 10.68
N ALA A 119 -0.30 -9.19 10.17
CA ALA A 119 0.63 -10.28 10.43
C ALA A 119 0.66 -11.26 9.24
N THR A 120 1.52 -12.27 9.33
CA THR A 120 1.62 -13.36 8.34
C THR A 120 0.38 -14.24 8.41
N ASN A 121 -0.18 -14.62 7.26
CA ASN A 121 -1.36 -15.48 7.14
C ASN A 121 -2.63 -14.95 7.83
N THR A 122 -2.77 -13.63 7.97
CA THR A 122 -3.98 -13.00 8.49
C THR A 122 -4.76 -12.27 7.39
N THR A 123 -6.07 -12.10 7.61
CA THR A 123 -6.95 -11.28 6.77
C THR A 123 -7.18 -9.88 7.34
N THR A 124 -6.69 -9.62 8.55
CA THR A 124 -6.74 -8.30 9.18
C THR A 124 -5.74 -7.39 8.50
N ASN A 125 -6.22 -6.23 8.05
CA ASN A 125 -5.48 -5.30 7.24
C ASN A 125 -5.41 -3.94 7.91
N ALA A 126 -4.31 -3.22 7.69
CA ALA A 126 -4.14 -1.85 8.16
C ALA A 126 -3.65 -0.93 7.04
N PRO A 127 -4.10 0.33 7.01
CA PRO A 127 -3.63 1.31 6.04
C PRO A 127 -2.19 1.71 6.38
N ILE A 128 -1.41 1.97 5.34
CA ILE A 128 0.00 2.35 5.46
C ILE A 128 0.22 3.75 4.89
N ASN A 129 1.08 4.50 5.57
CA ASN A 129 1.42 5.87 5.23
C ASN A 129 2.92 6.05 5.00
N SER A 130 3.75 5.33 5.75
CA SER A 130 5.21 5.37 5.63
C SER A 130 5.83 4.02 5.96
N VAL A 131 7.11 3.87 5.63
CA VAL A 131 7.82 2.60 5.75
C VAL A 131 9.24 2.82 6.28
N SER A 132 9.68 1.93 7.17
CA SER A 132 11.10 1.77 7.50
C SER A 132 11.63 0.51 6.82
N CYS A 133 12.85 0.63 6.31
CA CYS A 133 13.70 -0.47 5.91
C CYS A 133 14.99 -0.28 6.69
N SER A 134 15.39 -1.30 7.43
CA SER A 134 16.47 -1.22 8.39
C SER A 134 17.10 -2.58 8.64
N GLN A 135 18.29 -2.59 9.24
CA GLN A 135 19.05 -3.80 9.50
C GLN A 135 19.76 -3.73 10.86
N SER A 136 20.19 -4.87 11.37
CA SER A 136 21.00 -4.98 12.60
C SER A 136 22.24 -5.84 12.38
N GLY A 137 23.20 -5.76 13.30
CA GLY A 137 24.44 -6.55 13.26
C GLY A 137 25.52 -6.03 12.32
N SER A 138 25.24 -4.97 11.56
CA SER A 138 26.22 -4.32 10.69
C SER A 138 25.90 -2.83 10.56
N ALA A 139 26.94 -2.00 10.68
CA ALA A 139 26.87 -0.56 10.46
C ALA A 139 27.21 -0.23 9.00
N GLY A 140 26.65 0.87 8.49
CA GLY A 140 26.86 1.35 7.13
C GLY A 140 26.14 2.67 6.88
N THR A 141 25.97 3.03 5.60
CA THR A 141 25.22 4.23 5.19
C THR A 141 23.87 3.88 4.55
N ASP A 142 22.96 4.83 4.59
CA ASP A 142 21.66 4.73 3.92
C ASP A 142 21.81 4.97 2.42
N TYR A 143 21.25 4.09 1.60
CA TYR A 143 21.20 4.27 0.15
C TYR A 143 19.75 4.49 -0.30
N GLY A 144 19.52 5.63 -0.95
CA GLY A 144 18.29 5.87 -1.70
C GLY A 144 18.38 5.18 -3.06
N TYR A 145 17.35 4.43 -3.45
CA TYR A 145 17.24 3.96 -4.84
C TYR A 145 16.82 5.15 -5.72
N VAL A 146 17.79 5.74 -6.41
CA VAL A 146 17.54 6.61 -7.56
C VAL A 146 17.28 5.69 -8.74
N ILE A 147 16.10 5.79 -9.36
CA ILE A 147 15.83 5.09 -10.62
C ILE A 147 16.84 5.66 -11.64
N GLY A 148 17.86 4.89 -11.99
CA GLY A 148 18.73 5.25 -13.10
C GLY A 148 17.87 5.29 -14.36
N THR A 149 17.88 6.40 -15.09
CA THR A 149 17.45 6.36 -16.49
C THR A 149 18.45 5.48 -17.21
N ALA A 150 18.01 4.31 -17.71
CA ALA A 150 18.76 3.62 -18.73
C ALA A 150 18.80 4.58 -19.93
N VAL A 151 19.94 5.24 -20.13
CA VAL A 151 20.28 5.83 -21.41
C VAL A 151 20.91 4.68 -22.18
N GLU A 152 20.17 4.14 -23.15
CA GLU A 152 20.75 3.35 -24.22
C GLU A 152 21.78 4.17 -25.00
#